data_AF-A0A7X8E3G4-F1
#
_entry.id   AF-A0A7X8E3G4-F1
#
_cell.length_a   1.000
_cell.length_b   1.000
_cell.length_c   1.000
_cell.angle_alpha   90.00
_cell.angle_beta   90.00
_cell.angle_gamma   90.00
#
_symmetry.space_group_name_H-M   'P 1'
#
loop_
_entity.id
_entity.type
_entity.pdbx_description
1 polymer ?
#
loop_
_entity_poly.entity_id
_entity_poly.type
_entity_poly.pdbx_seq_one_letter_code
_entity_poly.pdbx_strand_id
1 'polypeptide(L)'
;IQELIYKLPIKKIKLKMNLDNLFRKIKFVFLFVFVLFIPSFVLDQFGIGFPAFCKFICPAGTLEAGIPLIISNPSIRNSLGVLFNWKLLLLILTILGSALIFRFFCKYACPLGALLGLFNKISIYHLQCSDACIDCGACSRVCKMNIKPNLDSNSIECIRCADCVKICPVKALDFKNSFIPNNKANESKE
;
A
#
# COMPACT_ATOMS: atom_id res chain seq x y z
N ILE A 1 3.36 -0.37 -11.05
CA ILE A 1 2.18 0.17 -11.80
C ILE A 1 1.49 1.33 -11.08
N GLN A 2 1.01 1.17 -9.84
CA GLN A 2 0.25 2.23 -9.16
C GLN A 2 1.02 3.56 -8.97
N GLU A 3 2.33 3.50 -8.70
CA GLU A 3 3.16 4.70 -8.57
C GLU A 3 3.40 5.42 -9.90
N LEU A 4 3.46 4.66 -11.00
CA LEU A 4 3.53 5.22 -12.35
C LEU A 4 2.24 5.96 -12.70
N ILE A 5 1.08 5.36 -12.39
CA ILE A 5 -0.24 5.97 -12.61
C ILE A 5 -0.36 7.27 -11.81
N TYR A 6 0.15 7.31 -10.57
CA TYR A 6 0.10 8.53 -9.74
C TYR A 6 1.02 9.67 -10.22
N LYS A 7 1.95 9.40 -11.15
CA LYS A 7 2.74 10.46 -11.82
C LYS A 7 1.92 11.22 -12.86
N LEU A 8 0.74 10.75 -13.26
CA LEU A 8 -0.14 11.48 -14.17
C LEU A 8 -0.55 12.84 -13.59
N PRO A 9 -0.65 13.89 -14.42
CA PRO A 9 -0.96 15.27 -13.99
C PRO A 9 -2.45 15.45 -13.72
N ILE A 10 -3.00 14.70 -12.76
CA ILE A 10 -4.42 14.74 -12.37
C ILE A 10 -4.54 15.43 -11.00
N LYS A 11 -5.66 16.11 -10.75
CA LYS A 11 -5.97 16.73 -9.44
C LYS A 11 -6.05 15.65 -8.36
N LYS A 12 -5.01 15.57 -7.53
CA LYS A 12 -4.87 14.59 -6.45
C LYS A 12 -5.80 14.92 -5.29
N ILE A 13 -6.45 13.89 -4.74
CA ILE A 13 -7.39 14.05 -3.62
C ILE A 13 -6.74 13.47 -2.36
N LYS A 14 -6.69 14.27 -1.29
CA LYS A 14 -6.37 13.78 0.06
C LYS A 14 -7.68 13.58 0.82
N LEU A 15 -7.93 12.36 1.28
CA LEU A 15 -9.12 12.07 2.09
C LEU A 15 -9.00 12.71 3.48
N LYS A 16 -10.15 13.04 4.09
CA LYS A 16 -10.21 13.40 5.51
C LYS A 16 -9.67 12.24 6.36
N MET A 17 -8.90 12.57 7.39
CA MET A 17 -8.11 11.59 8.14
C MET A 17 -8.97 10.51 8.83
N ASN A 18 -10.17 10.85 9.30
CA ASN A 18 -11.11 9.87 9.90
C ASN A 18 -11.59 8.84 8.87
N LEU A 19 -11.92 9.29 7.67
CA LEU A 19 -12.41 8.43 6.59
C LEU A 19 -11.27 7.55 6.06
N ASP A 20 -10.07 8.12 5.94
CA ASP A 20 -8.85 7.41 5.57
C ASP A 20 -8.53 6.29 6.58
N ASN A 21 -8.65 6.55 7.89
CA ASN A 21 -8.48 5.56 8.95
C ASN A 21 -9.54 4.45 8.92
N LEU A 22 -10.80 4.78 8.60
CA LEU A 22 -11.86 3.78 8.44
C LEU A 22 -11.55 2.84 7.26
N PHE A 23 -11.22 3.40 6.10
CA PHE A 23 -10.88 2.60 4.92
C PHE A 23 -9.62 1.75 5.14
N ARG A 24 -8.65 2.20 5.94
CA ARG A 24 -7.49 1.37 6.34
C ARG A 24 -7.86 0.17 7.21
N LYS A 25 -8.99 0.18 7.91
CA LYS A 25 -9.45 -1.00 8.66
C LYS A 25 -10.01 -2.08 7.73
N ILE A 26 -10.54 -1.69 6.57
CA ILE A 26 -11.14 -2.60 5.60
C ILE A 26 -10.13 -3.65 5.11
N LYS A 27 -8.86 -3.29 4.87
CA LYS A 27 -7.85 -4.27 4.43
C LYS A 27 -7.62 -5.41 5.45
N PHE A 28 -7.81 -5.17 6.75
CA PHE A 28 -7.70 -6.20 7.78
C PHE A 28 -8.89 -7.16 7.75
N VAL A 29 -10.08 -6.64 7.46
CA VAL A 29 -11.26 -7.48 7.18
C VAL A 29 -11.00 -8.33 5.93
N PHE A 30 -10.47 -7.73 4.86
CA PHE A 30 -10.10 -8.48 3.65
C PHE A 30 -9.03 -9.55 3.94
N LEU A 31 -8.01 -9.25 4.74
CA LEU A 31 -7.01 -10.23 5.15
C LEU A 31 -7.66 -11.38 5.93
N PHE A 32 -8.47 -11.09 6.94
CA PHE A 32 -9.10 -12.12 7.76
C PHE A 32 -10.04 -13.00 6.92
N VAL A 33 -10.90 -12.39 6.10
CA VAL A 33 -11.87 -13.13 5.28
C VAL A 33 -11.20 -13.90 4.14
N PHE A 34 -10.36 -13.26 3.33
CA PHE A 34 -9.83 -13.89 2.12
C PHE A 34 -8.60 -14.76 2.34
N VAL A 35 -7.83 -14.52 3.40
CA VAL A 35 -6.56 -15.23 3.66
C VAL A 35 -6.68 -16.23 4.80
N LEU A 36 -7.51 -15.97 5.81
CA LEU A 36 -7.68 -16.91 6.95
C LEU A 36 -8.97 -17.72 6.84
N PHE A 37 -10.10 -17.05 6.61
CA PHE A 37 -11.41 -17.71 6.64
C PHE A 37 -11.64 -18.60 5.40
N ILE A 38 -11.53 -18.06 4.18
CA ILE A 38 -11.81 -18.83 2.96
C ILE A 38 -10.93 -20.09 2.82
N PRO A 39 -9.59 -20.03 2.99
CA PRO A 39 -8.74 -21.22 2.91
C PRO A 39 -9.05 -22.28 3.99
N SER A 40 -9.61 -21.87 5.13
CA SER A 40 -9.99 -22.79 6.20
C SER A 40 -11.26 -23.58 5.88
N PHE A 41 -12.11 -23.08 4.99
CA PHE A 41 -13.37 -23.73 4.60
C PHE A 41 -13.33 -24.31 3.17
N VAL A 42 -12.42 -23.83 2.32
CA VAL A 42 -12.31 -24.23 0.91
C VAL A 42 -10.89 -24.69 0.63
N LEU A 43 -10.70 -26.02 0.67
CA LEU A 43 -9.44 -26.68 0.32
C LEU A 43 -9.45 -27.05 -1.17
N ASP A 44 -8.34 -26.80 -1.86
CA ASP A 44 -8.16 -27.30 -3.23
C ASP A 44 -7.85 -28.81 -3.19
N GLN A 45 -7.86 -29.46 -4.36
CA GLN A 45 -7.61 -30.90 -4.53
C GLN A 45 -6.24 -31.39 -4.02
N PHE A 46 -5.33 -30.47 -3.68
CA PHE A 46 -4.00 -30.73 -3.10
C PHE A 46 -3.92 -30.46 -1.60
N GLY A 47 -5.03 -30.14 -0.92
CA GLY A 47 -5.04 -29.77 0.51
C GLY A 47 -4.39 -28.41 0.82
N ILE A 48 -4.04 -27.65 -0.22
CA ILE A 48 -3.48 -26.30 -0.11
C ILE A 48 -4.62 -25.31 -0.26
N GLY A 49 -4.71 -24.35 0.67
CA GLY A 49 -5.73 -23.30 0.64
C GLY A 49 -5.76 -22.54 -0.68
N PHE A 50 -6.92 -22.48 -1.32
CA PHE A 50 -7.06 -21.81 -2.61
C PHE A 50 -6.74 -20.32 -2.48
N PRO A 51 -5.85 -19.73 -3.32
CA PRO A 51 -5.50 -18.31 -3.24
C PRO A 51 -6.62 -17.42 -3.81
N ALA A 52 -7.72 -17.34 -3.07
CA ALA A 52 -8.97 -16.69 -3.45
C ALA A 52 -8.75 -15.21 -3.81
N PHE A 53 -7.89 -14.52 -3.06
CA PHE A 53 -7.55 -13.13 -3.35
C PHE A 53 -6.88 -12.96 -4.73
N CYS A 54 -5.88 -13.79 -5.04
CA CYS A 54 -5.16 -13.71 -6.30
C CYS A 54 -6.05 -14.08 -7.50
N LYS A 55 -6.97 -15.04 -7.32
CA LYS A 55 -7.88 -15.48 -8.37
C LYS A 55 -9.08 -14.54 -8.58
N PHE A 56 -9.60 -13.88 -7.55
CA PHE A 56 -10.86 -13.13 -7.66
C PHE A 56 -10.73 -11.61 -7.54
N ILE A 57 -9.73 -11.10 -6.83
CA ILE A 57 -9.68 -9.67 -6.45
C ILE A 57 -8.38 -8.98 -6.86
N CYS A 58 -7.28 -9.69 -7.07
CA CYS A 58 -6.00 -9.07 -7.41
C CYS A 58 -6.03 -8.44 -8.82
N PRO A 59 -5.98 -7.10 -8.94
CA PRO A 59 -5.97 -6.42 -10.22
C PRO A 59 -4.63 -6.64 -10.94
N ALA A 60 -3.53 -6.82 -10.21
CA ALA A 60 -2.22 -7.15 -10.78
C ALA A 60 -2.24 -8.52 -11.47
N GLY A 61 -2.83 -9.55 -10.85
CA GLY A 61 -2.95 -10.88 -11.46
C GLY A 61 -3.82 -10.89 -12.72
N THR A 62 -4.86 -10.04 -12.79
CA THR A 62 -5.65 -9.87 -14.01
C THR A 62 -4.83 -9.22 -15.12
N LEU A 63 -4.00 -8.22 -14.79
CA LEU A 63 -3.20 -7.48 -15.77
C LEU A 63 -1.98 -8.27 -16.26
N GLU A 64 -1.26 -8.96 -15.36
CA GLU A 64 -0.02 -9.67 -15.66
C GLU A 64 -0.25 -11.10 -16.18
N ALA A 65 -1.25 -11.82 -15.64
CA ALA A 65 -1.52 -13.21 -16.04
C ALA A 65 -2.83 -13.35 -16.82
N GLY A 66 -3.88 -12.60 -16.48
CA GLY A 66 -5.19 -12.70 -17.13
C GLY A 66 -5.19 -12.22 -18.58
N ILE A 67 -4.68 -11.02 -18.84
CA ILE A 67 -4.68 -10.42 -20.19
C ILE A 67 -3.85 -11.24 -21.19
N PRO A 68 -2.59 -11.63 -20.91
CA PRO A 68 -1.81 -12.42 -21.85
C PRO A 68 -2.45 -13.76 -22.18
N LEU A 69 -3.04 -14.45 -21.19
CA LEU A 69 -3.67 -15.75 -21.40
C LEU A 69 -4.87 -15.70 -22.37
N ILE A 70 -5.63 -14.59 -22.32
CA ILE A 70 -6.80 -14.32 -23.18
C ILE A 70 -6.39 -13.88 -24.59
N ILE A 71 -5.24 -13.20 -24.70
CA ILE A 71 -4.66 -12.86 -26.00
C ILE A 71 -4.13 -14.12 -26.69
N SER A 72 -3.45 -14.99 -25.94
CA SER A 72 -2.87 -16.23 -26.47
C SER A 72 -3.91 -17.31 -26.81
N ASN A 73 -5.09 -17.32 -26.18
CA ASN A 73 -6.10 -18.37 -26.40
C ASN A 73 -7.50 -17.80 -26.72
N PRO A 74 -7.94 -17.81 -27.99
CA PRO A 74 -9.26 -17.31 -28.39
C PRO A 74 -10.42 -18.14 -27.82
N SER A 75 -10.24 -19.45 -27.58
CA SER A 75 -11.28 -20.33 -27.01
C SER A 75 -11.70 -19.98 -25.58
N ILE A 76 -10.84 -19.29 -24.83
CA ILE A 76 -11.07 -18.89 -23.44
C ILE A 76 -11.93 -17.62 -23.36
N ARG A 77 -11.99 -16.81 -24.44
CA ARG A 77 -12.74 -15.54 -24.49
C ARG A 77 -14.24 -15.71 -24.26
N ASN A 78 -14.84 -16.76 -24.85
CA ASN A 78 -16.29 -16.99 -24.81
C ASN A 78 -16.76 -17.64 -23.50
N SER A 79 -15.88 -18.32 -22.75
CA SER A 79 -16.23 -18.99 -21.50
C SER A 79 -16.05 -18.13 -20.25
N LEU A 80 -15.43 -16.95 -20.36
CA LEU A 80 -15.02 -16.11 -19.22
C LEU A 80 -15.94 -14.92 -18.93
N GLY A 81 -17.01 -14.73 -19.70
CA GLY A 81 -17.78 -13.47 -19.78
C GLY A 81 -18.05 -12.74 -18.45
N VAL A 82 -18.78 -13.37 -17.52
CA VAL A 82 -19.25 -12.69 -16.29
C VAL A 82 -18.12 -12.45 -15.28
N LEU A 83 -17.27 -13.45 -15.03
CA LEU A 83 -16.16 -13.35 -14.08
C LEU A 83 -15.07 -12.39 -14.55
N PHE A 84 -14.81 -12.34 -15.86
CA PHE A 84 -13.82 -11.44 -16.44
C PHE A 84 -14.33 -9.99 -16.46
N ASN A 85 -15.61 -9.77 -16.76
CA ASN A 85 -16.19 -8.42 -16.76
C ASN A 85 -16.16 -7.80 -15.36
N TRP A 86 -16.45 -8.58 -14.31
CA TRP A 86 -16.31 -8.14 -12.91
C TRP A 86 -14.86 -7.76 -12.55
N LYS A 87 -13.88 -8.57 -12.96
CA LYS A 87 -12.46 -8.28 -12.73
C LYS A 87 -11.99 -7.03 -13.47
N LEU A 88 -12.44 -6.85 -14.71
CA LEU A 88 -12.13 -5.68 -15.51
C LEU A 88 -12.71 -4.41 -14.87
N LEU A 89 -13.94 -4.48 -14.34
CA LEU A 89 -14.56 -3.41 -13.58
C LEU A 89 -13.74 -3.07 -12.32
N LEU A 90 -13.35 -4.08 -11.54
CA LEU A 90 -12.47 -3.87 -10.36
C LEU A 90 -11.11 -3.26 -10.74
N LEU A 91 -10.54 -3.66 -11.88
CA LEU A 91 -9.28 -3.12 -12.39
C LEU A 91 -9.43 -1.66 -12.80
N ILE A 92 -10.48 -1.30 -13.54
CA ILE A 92 -10.79 0.08 -13.92
C ILE A 92 -11.01 0.94 -12.67
N LEU A 93 -11.83 0.47 -11.72
CA LEU A 93 -12.07 1.17 -10.46
C LEU A 93 -10.78 1.38 -9.67
N THR A 94 -9.92 0.37 -9.64
CA THR A 94 -8.61 0.45 -8.97
C THR A 94 -7.67 1.43 -9.65
N ILE A 95 -7.65 1.48 -10.98
CA ILE A 95 -6.83 2.43 -11.74
C ILE A 95 -7.31 3.86 -11.49
N LEU A 96 -8.62 4.10 -11.58
CA LEU A 96 -9.23 5.40 -11.30
C LEU A 96 -8.95 5.84 -9.85
N GLY A 97 -9.16 4.93 -8.89
CA GLY A 97 -8.85 5.17 -7.48
C GLY A 97 -7.36 5.45 -7.25
N SER A 98 -6.46 4.74 -7.93
CA SER A 98 -5.00 4.92 -7.80
C SER A 98 -4.49 6.19 -8.48
N ALA A 99 -5.21 6.71 -9.47
CA ALA A 99 -4.92 8.00 -10.09
C ALA A 99 -5.26 9.18 -9.16
N LEU A 100 -6.36 9.06 -8.40
CA LEU A 100 -6.81 10.08 -7.46
C LEU A 100 -6.12 10.00 -6.10
N ILE A 101 -5.88 8.78 -5.61
CA ILE A 101 -5.39 8.47 -4.27
C ILE A 101 -4.12 7.62 -4.38
N PHE A 102 -3.06 8.06 -3.71
CA PHE A 102 -1.78 7.34 -3.73
C PHE A 102 -1.95 5.91 -3.19
N ARG A 103 -1.61 4.91 -4.02
CA ARG A 103 -1.65 3.47 -3.68
C ARG A 103 -3.00 3.00 -3.11
N PHE A 104 -4.13 3.46 -3.66
CA PHE A 104 -5.50 3.14 -3.21
C PHE A 104 -5.73 1.65 -2.86
N PHE A 105 -5.45 0.75 -3.80
CA PHE A 105 -5.68 -0.69 -3.58
C PHE A 105 -4.79 -1.27 -2.48
N CYS A 106 -3.49 -0.94 -2.49
CA CYS A 106 -2.56 -1.40 -1.47
C CYS A 106 -2.90 -0.86 -0.08
N LYS A 107 -3.47 0.34 -0.01
CA LYS A 107 -3.86 1.00 1.24
C LYS A 107 -5.16 0.47 1.83
N TYR A 108 -6.12 0.04 1.00
CA TYR A 108 -7.48 -0.26 1.47
C TYR A 108 -7.99 -1.69 1.23
N ALA A 109 -7.47 -2.41 0.24
CA ALA A 109 -8.00 -3.71 -0.17
C ALA A 109 -6.96 -4.84 -0.15
N CYS A 110 -5.66 -4.51 -0.26
CA CYS A 110 -4.62 -5.53 -0.37
C CYS A 110 -4.27 -6.16 1.00
N PRO A 111 -4.40 -7.49 1.17
CA PRO A 111 -4.01 -8.18 2.40
C PRO A 111 -2.49 -8.16 2.57
N LEU A 112 -1.72 -8.20 1.48
CA LEU A 112 -0.27 -8.02 1.54
C LEU A 112 0.11 -6.65 2.11
N GLY A 113 -0.66 -5.60 1.79
CA GLY A 113 -0.48 -4.26 2.35
C GLY A 113 -0.81 -4.17 3.85
N ALA A 114 -1.69 -5.04 4.36
CA ALA A 114 -1.94 -5.16 5.80
C ALA A 114 -0.76 -5.88 6.48
N LEU A 115 -0.30 -6.99 5.90
CA LEU A 115 0.82 -7.76 6.43
C LEU A 115 2.12 -6.94 6.45
N LEU A 116 2.47 -6.27 5.34
CA LEU A 116 3.63 -5.39 5.25
C LEU A 116 3.58 -4.25 6.27
N GLY A 117 2.39 -3.72 6.55
CA GLY A 117 2.23 -2.70 7.60
C GLY A 117 2.47 -3.25 9.01
N LEU A 118 2.07 -4.49 9.28
CA LEU A 118 2.39 -5.15 10.56
C LEU A 118 3.89 -5.41 10.68
N PHE A 119 4.52 -5.89 9.60
CA PHE A 119 5.97 -6.05 9.53
C PHE A 119 6.73 -4.73 9.65
N ASN A 120 6.17 -3.59 9.20
CA ASN A 120 6.77 -2.28 9.42
C ASN A 120 6.91 -1.92 10.90
N LYS A 121 6.04 -2.43 11.78
CA LYS A 121 6.17 -2.22 13.23
C LYS A 121 7.37 -2.98 13.82
N ILE A 122 7.71 -4.13 13.22
CA ILE A 122 8.81 -5.02 13.63
C ILE A 122 10.12 -4.64 12.93
N SER A 123 10.05 -3.84 11.87
CA SER A 123 11.21 -3.55 11.05
C SER A 123 12.18 -2.58 11.72
N ILE A 124 13.45 -3.00 11.74
CA ILE A 124 14.69 -2.41 12.28
C ILE A 124 14.88 -0.89 12.04
N TYR A 125 14.26 -0.34 11.00
CA TYR A 125 14.41 1.06 10.57
C TYR A 125 13.29 1.96 11.14
N HIS A 126 13.45 2.48 12.35
CA HIS A 126 12.41 3.31 12.96
C HIS A 126 12.59 4.79 12.62
N LEU A 127 11.48 5.45 12.27
CA LEU A 127 11.45 6.91 12.19
C LEU A 127 11.31 7.45 13.62
N GLN A 128 12.18 8.37 14.01
CA GLN A 128 12.12 9.04 15.31
C GLN A 128 11.92 10.54 15.08
N CYS A 129 11.00 11.14 15.84
CA CYS A 129 10.87 12.58 15.96
C CYS A 129 11.58 13.02 17.25
N SER A 130 12.46 14.00 17.17
CA SER A 130 13.08 14.63 18.35
C SER A 130 12.21 15.76 18.89
N ASP A 131 12.54 16.20 20.10
CA ASP A 131 11.89 17.34 20.78
C ASP A 131 12.17 18.68 20.08
N ALA A 132 13.10 18.72 19.11
CA ALA A 132 13.32 19.89 18.26
C ALA A 132 12.16 20.17 17.28
N CYS A 133 11.12 19.31 17.27
CA CYS A 133 9.96 19.47 16.41
C CYS A 133 9.11 20.69 16.83
N ILE A 134 8.98 21.65 15.92
CA ILE A 134 8.18 22.88 16.10
C ILE A 134 6.72 22.74 15.64
N ASP A 135 6.23 21.52 15.45
CA ASP A 135 4.87 21.19 14.96
C ASP A 135 4.40 21.94 13.69
N CYS A 136 5.32 22.31 12.79
CA CYS A 136 5.00 23.09 11.58
C CYS A 136 4.10 22.38 10.53
N GLY A 137 3.78 21.09 10.74
CA GLY A 137 2.95 20.28 9.85
C GLY A 137 3.50 20.01 8.44
N ALA A 138 4.75 20.39 8.14
CA ALA A 138 5.37 20.19 6.82
C ALA A 138 5.47 18.69 6.44
N CYS A 139 5.85 17.85 7.41
CA CYS A 139 5.94 16.40 7.24
C CYS A 139 4.58 15.76 6.87
N SER A 140 3.49 16.18 7.51
CA SER A 140 2.13 15.71 7.23
C SER A 140 1.63 16.19 5.86
N ARG A 141 2.04 17.40 5.42
CA ARG A 141 1.69 17.93 4.10
C ARG A 141 2.38 17.19 2.96
N VAL A 142 3.64 16.79 3.09
CA VAL A 142 4.33 16.01 2.06
C VAL A 142 3.95 14.53 2.07
N CYS A 143 3.46 14.01 3.20
CA CYS A 143 3.17 12.60 3.33
C CYS A 143 2.03 12.13 2.40
N LYS A 144 2.40 11.33 1.39
CA LYS A 144 1.48 10.73 0.42
C LYS A 144 0.57 9.67 1.05
N MET A 145 0.98 9.10 2.18
CA MET A 145 0.20 8.09 2.91
C MET A 145 -0.85 8.70 3.85
N ASN A 146 -0.90 10.04 3.99
CA ASN A 146 -1.85 10.73 4.86
C ASN A 146 -1.72 10.32 6.34
N ILE A 147 -0.48 10.23 6.82
CA ILE A 147 -0.13 10.04 8.23
C ILE A 147 0.51 11.30 8.78
N LYS A 148 0.61 11.40 10.11
CA LYS A 148 1.27 12.49 10.83
C LYS A 148 2.60 11.99 11.42
N PRO A 149 3.74 12.12 10.72
CA PRO A 149 5.01 11.52 11.15
C PRO A 149 5.57 12.12 12.46
N ASN A 150 5.16 13.34 12.82
CA ASN A 150 5.51 14.01 14.06
C ASN A 150 4.84 13.40 15.30
N LEU A 151 3.61 12.88 15.15
CA LEU A 151 2.82 12.31 16.24
C LEU A 151 2.87 10.78 16.27
N ASP A 152 2.87 10.16 15.08
CA ASP A 152 2.92 8.72 14.91
C ASP A 152 4.00 8.38 13.88
N SER A 153 5.27 8.45 14.32
CA SER A 153 6.44 8.26 13.44
C SER A 153 6.51 6.84 12.87
N ASN A 154 5.98 5.84 13.59
CA ASN A 154 6.02 4.44 13.21
C ASN A 154 4.63 3.88 12.87
N SER A 155 3.78 4.69 12.23
CA SER A 155 2.50 4.22 11.69
C SER A 155 2.68 2.97 10.81
N ILE A 156 1.75 2.02 10.94
CA ILE A 156 1.64 0.81 10.10
C ILE A 156 1.61 1.15 8.60
N GLU A 157 1.02 2.29 8.24
CA GLU A 157 0.95 2.74 6.84
C GLU A 157 2.21 3.48 6.34
N CYS A 158 3.22 3.69 7.19
CA CYS A 158 4.43 4.40 6.78
C CYS A 158 5.23 3.54 5.80
N ILE A 159 5.37 4.01 4.56
CA ILE A 159 6.19 3.33 3.54
C ILE A 159 7.68 3.73 3.59
N ARG A 160 8.06 4.54 4.59
CA ARG A 160 9.44 4.98 4.85
C ARG A 160 10.14 5.59 3.63
N CYS A 161 9.43 6.43 2.86
CA CYS A 161 9.98 7.08 1.66
C CYS A 161 10.94 8.26 1.94
N ALA A 162 11.17 8.59 3.22
CA ALA A 162 12.02 9.70 3.67
C ALA A 162 11.62 11.13 3.21
N ASP A 163 10.51 11.30 2.49
CA ASP A 163 10.03 12.64 2.06
C ASP A 163 9.84 13.60 3.25
N CYS A 164 9.39 13.07 4.40
CA CYS A 164 9.18 13.86 5.62
C CYS A 164 10.47 14.34 6.30
N VAL A 165 11.55 13.56 6.21
CA VAL A 165 12.89 13.92 6.72
C VAL A 165 13.47 15.04 5.84
N LYS A 166 13.36 14.88 4.51
CA LYS A 166 13.90 15.84 3.52
C LYS A 166 13.29 17.24 3.62
N ILE A 167 11.99 17.36 3.94
CA ILE A 167 11.29 18.65 4.00
C ILE A 167 11.35 19.31 5.38
N CYS A 168 11.86 18.61 6.41
CA CYS A 168 11.82 19.12 7.77
C CYS A 168 12.78 20.33 7.93
N PRO A 169 12.28 21.54 8.24
CA PRO A 169 13.14 22.74 8.31
C PRO A 169 14.13 22.68 9.48
N VAL A 170 13.73 22.01 10.57
CA VAL A 170 14.50 21.88 11.82
C VAL A 170 15.21 20.53 11.94
N LYS A 171 15.15 19.68 10.91
CA LYS A 171 15.73 18.32 10.90
C LYS A 171 15.38 17.47 12.14
N ALA A 172 14.16 17.63 12.67
CA ALA A 172 13.70 16.91 13.85
C ALA A 172 13.31 15.44 13.58
N LEU A 173 13.24 15.02 12.31
CA LEU A 173 12.87 13.65 11.91
C LEU A 173 14.09 12.93 11.35
N ASP A 174 14.38 11.74 11.87
CA ASP A 174 15.53 10.93 11.42
C ASP A 174 15.22 9.42 11.46
N PHE A 175 15.94 8.62 10.66
CA PHE A 175 15.79 7.16 10.65
C PHE A 175 16.91 6.51 11.47
N LYS A 176 16.56 5.88 12.59
CA LYS A 176 17.51 5.06 13.34
C LYS A 176 17.54 3.63 12.80
N ASN A 177 18.75 3.15 12.50
CA ASN A 177 19.04 1.73 12.39
C ASN A 177 19.30 1.15 13.78
N SER A 178 18.60 0.07 14.16
CA SER A 178 18.99 -0.68 15.37
C SER A 178 20.33 -1.40 15.27
N PHE A 179 20.88 -1.61 14.06
CA PHE A 179 22.16 -2.34 13.85
C PHE A 179 23.38 -1.45 13.60
N ILE A 180 23.24 -0.12 13.52
CA ILE A 180 24.37 0.78 13.26
C ILE A 180 24.40 1.80 14.41
N PRO A 181 25.37 1.71 15.35
CA PRO A 181 25.61 2.79 16.29
C PRO A 181 25.94 4.05 15.49
N ASN A 182 25.22 5.11 15.85
CA ASN A 182 25.15 6.40 15.18
C ASN A 182 26.55 7.01 14.97
N ASN A 183 27.13 6.89 13.77
CA ASN A 183 28.38 7.57 13.46
C ASN A 183 28.54 7.99 11.99
N LYS A 184 27.45 8.44 11.33
CA LYS A 184 27.52 9.12 10.04
C LYS A 184 26.48 10.23 9.91
N ALA A 185 26.71 11.32 10.64
CA ALA A 185 26.13 12.62 10.35
C ALA A 185 27.25 13.54 9.81
N ASN A 186 27.85 13.18 8.68
CA ASN A 186 28.64 14.07 7.81
C ASN A 186 29.17 13.29 6.62
N GLU A 187 28.43 13.21 5.52
CA GLU A 187 28.93 12.81 4.20
C GLU A 187 27.82 12.98 3.15
N SER A 188 27.48 14.24 2.84
CA SER A 188 26.84 14.60 1.56
C SER A 188 26.98 16.10 1.31
N LYS A 189 28.23 16.56 1.25
CA LYS A 189 28.65 17.80 0.61
C LYS A 189 30.08 17.60 0.11
N GLU A 190 30.20 17.06 -1.09
CA GLU A 190 31.23 17.41 -2.07
C GLU A 190 30.53 17.52 -3.42
#